data_AF-A0A1E7PZB3-F1
#
_entry.id   AF-A0A1E7PZB3-F1
#
_cell.length_a   1.000
_cell.length_b   1.000
_cell.length_c   1.000
_cell.angle_alpha   90.00
_cell.angle_beta   90.00
_cell.angle_gamma   90.00
#
_symmetry.space_group_name_H-M   'P 1'
#
loop_
_entity.id
_entity.type
_entity.pdbx_description
1 polymer ?
#
loop_
_entity_poly.entity_id
_entity_poly.type
_entity_poly.pdbx_seq_one_letter_code
_entity_poly.pdbx_strand_id
1 'polypeptide(L)'
;MTTSTAMQPPYYPIIYVRGFAATMSEIDEATADPYMGFNRGSTVLRQDHQRNPVSFIFESPLLRLMKDHGYTDAFQRGDYLDAPGEVPAKSIWVFRYYERASNLLGSGERVTMEQFALDLRRFILRVRDATCGDDEVRKQSFKVNLVAHSMGGLIGRCYLQNICRHGAPDGYDGTGLELADGSASPHYVNKLFTYGTPHNGIDVLGINVPDLGPIDKFHIANFARDRMREYLKLSTKSGAVNTLDGALDPDCCFSFIGSNYKDYDAFFKLSKQVTGPASDGLVMMANAYIEGSPRSVAHRSHSGYFGLVNSESGYQNLRRFLFGSQRVTARLHVQRLDLPPGVQEKFDNNAQVRGSYYFDTVTRVRAAPNYVLHERRYEQASALLRSFNELINDQKPVYLFTGYLTEKARHAADQALVFTIDVGVRAPLFEINRKFWFNEHIEGFMYQEQITLAIRAQTIRYGLSLQDGIGNAPHKAEIAEAHGQRRIKLPIGTAEGACPGFRGALELIVDPWQ
;
A
#
# COMPACT_ATOMS: atom_id res chain seq x y z
N MET A 1 0.36 39.10 13.32
CA MET A 1 -0.55 38.10 13.89
C MET A 1 0.26 36.83 14.12
N THR A 2 0.58 36.56 15.38
CA THR A 2 1.35 35.42 15.89
C THR A 2 0.50 34.16 15.82
N THR A 3 0.64 33.36 14.77
CA THR A 3 0.03 32.03 14.68
C THR A 3 1.11 30.97 14.85
N SER A 4 1.09 30.33 16.02
CA SER A 4 1.86 29.14 16.40
C SER A 4 2.18 28.20 15.22
N THR A 5 3.44 28.21 14.78
CA THR A 5 4.08 27.37 13.75
C THR A 5 4.70 26.08 14.34
N ALA A 6 4.18 25.61 15.48
CA ALA A 6 4.63 24.35 16.08
C ALA A 6 4.25 23.15 15.18
N MET A 7 5.21 22.25 14.90
CA MET A 7 4.91 20.95 14.31
C MET A 7 4.01 20.17 15.26
N GLN A 8 2.82 19.79 14.81
CA GLN A 8 1.80 19.13 15.61
C GLN A 8 1.29 17.92 14.81
N PRO A 9 1.29 16.71 15.40
CA PRO A 9 0.63 15.56 14.79
C PRO A 9 -0.82 15.90 14.38
N PRO A 10 -1.30 15.42 13.22
CA PRO A 10 -0.62 14.54 12.26
C PRO A 10 0.15 15.29 11.15
N TYR A 11 0.37 16.60 11.28
CA TYR A 11 0.89 17.46 10.22
C TYR A 11 2.41 17.64 10.28
N TYR A 12 3.08 17.00 9.34
CA TYR A 12 4.53 17.08 9.12
C TYR A 12 4.83 17.36 7.65
N PRO A 13 6.05 17.86 7.32
CA PRO A 13 6.51 17.95 5.94
C PRO A 13 6.38 16.62 5.23
N ILE A 14 5.93 16.65 3.98
CA ILE A 14 5.82 15.47 3.12
C ILE A 14 6.97 15.49 2.12
N ILE A 15 7.74 14.40 2.03
CA ILE A 15 8.77 14.23 1.01
C ILE A 15 8.32 13.16 0.04
N TYR A 16 8.13 13.56 -1.22
CA TYR A 16 7.91 12.66 -2.34
C TYR A 16 9.23 12.08 -2.84
N VAL A 17 9.28 10.75 -2.94
CA VAL A 17 10.44 10.00 -3.48
C VAL A 17 9.99 9.21 -4.70
N ARG A 18 10.38 9.65 -5.90
CA ARG A 18 9.93 9.03 -7.16
C ARG A 18 10.50 7.62 -7.35
N GLY A 19 9.84 6.83 -8.19
CA GLY A 19 10.25 5.50 -8.61
C GLY A 19 11.25 5.43 -9.75
N PHE A 20 11.59 4.19 -10.10
CA PHE A 20 12.63 3.83 -11.07
C PHE A 20 12.34 4.37 -12.48
N ALA A 21 13.30 5.07 -13.08
CA ALA A 21 13.43 5.31 -14.51
C ALA A 21 14.53 4.39 -15.06
N ALA A 22 14.19 3.55 -16.03
CA ALA A 22 15.04 2.47 -16.50
C ALA A 22 16.10 2.96 -17.49
N THR A 23 15.72 3.85 -18.39
CA THR A 23 16.63 4.39 -19.39
C THR A 23 17.09 5.80 -19.04
N MET A 24 18.25 6.20 -19.54
CA MET A 24 18.72 7.59 -19.37
C MET A 24 17.72 8.60 -19.95
N SER A 25 17.04 8.27 -21.04
CA SER A 25 15.97 9.12 -21.59
C SER A 25 14.80 9.29 -20.63
N GLU A 26 14.41 8.23 -19.90
CA GLU A 26 13.36 8.30 -18.89
C GLU A 26 13.82 9.08 -17.64
N ILE A 27 15.11 8.97 -17.29
CA ILE A 27 15.74 9.77 -16.22
C ILE A 27 15.69 11.25 -16.58
N ASP A 28 16.06 11.60 -17.81
CA ASP A 28 16.05 12.97 -18.31
C ASP A 28 14.60 13.51 -18.39
N GLU A 29 13.63 12.73 -18.87
CA GLU A 29 12.20 13.12 -18.86
C GLU A 29 11.67 13.32 -17.44
N ALA A 30 12.00 12.41 -16.51
CA ALA A 30 11.61 12.53 -15.12
C ALA A 30 12.23 13.76 -14.46
N THR A 31 13.46 14.11 -14.83
CA THR A 31 14.20 15.27 -14.36
C THR A 31 13.62 16.57 -14.93
N ALA A 32 13.16 16.57 -16.18
CA ALA A 32 12.51 17.74 -16.79
C ALA A 32 11.14 18.10 -16.14
N ASP A 33 10.51 17.17 -15.41
CA ASP A 33 9.26 17.39 -14.68
C ASP A 33 9.56 17.85 -13.22
N PRO A 34 9.23 19.10 -12.82
CA PRO A 34 9.51 19.63 -11.48
C PRO A 34 8.99 18.76 -10.33
N TYR A 35 7.80 18.18 -10.53
CA TYR A 35 7.13 17.37 -9.53
C TYR A 35 7.29 15.88 -9.76
N MET A 36 8.13 15.50 -10.73
CA MET A 36 8.42 14.10 -10.99
C MET A 36 7.14 13.25 -11.15
N GLY A 37 6.12 13.80 -11.81
CA GLY A 37 4.86 13.12 -12.09
C GLY A 37 3.84 13.10 -10.95
N PHE A 38 4.18 13.54 -9.72
CA PHE A 38 3.21 13.58 -8.60
C PHE A 38 2.13 14.64 -8.75
N ASN A 39 2.31 15.59 -9.67
CA ASN A 39 1.33 16.59 -10.10
C ASN A 39 0.40 16.08 -11.22
N ARG A 40 0.61 14.87 -11.74
CA ARG A 40 -0.22 14.33 -12.82
C ARG A 40 -1.50 13.72 -12.27
N GLY A 41 -2.62 14.14 -12.84
CA GLY A 41 -3.94 13.61 -12.55
C GLY A 41 -4.36 12.48 -13.50
N SER A 42 -5.64 12.15 -13.47
CA SER A 42 -6.27 11.26 -14.45
C SER A 42 -7.71 11.71 -14.74
N THR A 43 -8.15 11.51 -15.98
CA THR A 43 -9.54 11.71 -16.37
C THR A 43 -10.10 10.38 -16.84
N VAL A 44 -11.17 9.92 -16.20
CA VAL A 44 -11.87 8.69 -16.59
C VAL A 44 -13.22 9.06 -17.18
N LEU A 45 -13.57 8.43 -18.31
CA LEU A 45 -14.88 8.58 -18.95
C LEU A 45 -15.93 7.77 -18.18
N ARG A 46 -17.07 8.42 -17.91
CA ARG A 46 -18.29 7.79 -17.42
C ARG A 46 -19.41 8.00 -18.44
N GLN A 47 -20.54 7.35 -18.22
CA GLN A 47 -21.75 7.60 -18.98
C GLN A 47 -22.84 8.14 -18.04
N ASP A 48 -23.56 9.18 -18.48
CA ASP A 48 -24.78 9.63 -17.83
C ASP A 48 -25.98 8.74 -18.21
N HIS A 49 -27.17 9.07 -17.68
CA HIS A 49 -28.40 8.35 -17.99
C HIS A 49 -28.86 8.46 -19.46
N GLN A 50 -28.34 9.43 -20.22
CA GLN A 50 -28.49 9.54 -21.67
C GLN A 50 -27.43 8.76 -22.45
N ARG A 51 -26.50 8.09 -21.77
CA ARG A 51 -25.33 7.40 -22.34
C ARG A 51 -24.27 8.35 -22.90
N ASN A 52 -24.35 9.65 -22.61
CA ASN A 52 -23.31 10.59 -23.02
C ASN A 52 -22.06 10.42 -22.17
N PRO A 53 -20.86 10.54 -22.76
CA PRO A 53 -19.63 10.52 -22.00
C PRO A 53 -19.54 11.74 -21.06
N VAL A 54 -19.29 11.50 -19.79
CA VAL A 54 -19.02 12.53 -18.77
C VAL A 54 -17.61 12.33 -18.22
N SER A 55 -16.83 13.39 -18.14
CA SER A 55 -15.50 13.33 -17.55
C SER A 55 -15.57 13.28 -16.02
N PHE A 56 -14.80 12.38 -15.43
CA PHE A 56 -14.47 12.42 -14.02
C PHE A 56 -12.98 12.70 -13.84
N ILE A 57 -12.67 13.83 -13.19
CA ILE A 57 -11.31 14.35 -13.09
C ILE A 57 -10.76 14.10 -11.69
N PHE A 58 -9.63 13.41 -11.62
CA PHE A 58 -8.76 13.38 -10.45
C PHE A 58 -7.54 14.27 -10.71
N GLU A 59 -7.31 15.27 -9.86
CA GLU A 59 -6.37 16.36 -10.15
C GLU A 59 -4.89 15.98 -9.97
N SER A 60 -4.60 15.14 -8.98
CA SER A 60 -3.31 14.56 -8.59
C SER A 60 -3.21 14.50 -7.06
N PRO A 61 -2.38 13.59 -6.49
CA PRO A 61 -2.17 13.59 -5.04
C PRO A 61 -1.56 14.91 -4.53
N LEU A 62 -0.65 15.54 -5.28
CA LEU A 62 -0.05 16.83 -4.92
C LEU A 62 -1.10 17.93 -4.75
N LEU A 63 -1.88 18.21 -5.80
CA LEU A 63 -2.88 19.27 -5.77
C LEU A 63 -3.95 19.02 -4.71
N ARG A 64 -4.33 17.75 -4.51
CA ARG A 64 -5.31 17.36 -3.51
C ARG A 64 -4.79 17.49 -2.08
N LEU A 65 -3.49 17.32 -1.81
CA LEU A 65 -2.91 17.64 -0.50
C LEU A 65 -2.98 19.15 -0.21
N MET A 66 -2.70 19.98 -1.21
CA MET A 66 -2.78 21.43 -1.09
C MET A 66 -4.23 21.88 -0.83
N LYS A 67 -5.19 21.39 -1.64
CA LYS A 67 -6.61 21.77 -1.55
C LYS A 67 -7.32 21.21 -0.31
N ASP A 68 -7.12 19.93 0.01
CA ASP A 68 -7.91 19.27 1.07
C ASP A 68 -7.31 19.47 2.48
N HIS A 69 -6.01 19.76 2.57
CA HIS A 69 -5.27 19.82 3.85
C HIS A 69 -4.42 21.08 4.06
N GLY A 70 -4.36 21.98 3.07
CA GLY A 70 -3.67 23.27 3.17
C GLY A 70 -2.15 23.14 3.14
N TYR A 71 -1.62 22.14 2.43
CA TYR A 71 -0.19 22.04 2.18
C TYR A 71 0.27 23.04 1.09
N THR A 72 1.52 23.44 1.13
CA THR A 72 2.19 24.24 0.08
C THR A 72 3.39 23.48 -0.47
N ASP A 73 3.67 23.59 -1.76
CA ASP A 73 4.94 23.07 -2.28
C ASP A 73 6.12 23.92 -1.79
N ALA A 74 7.30 23.32 -1.81
CA ALA A 74 8.54 23.96 -1.37
C ALA A 74 9.33 24.56 -2.53
N PHE A 75 8.73 24.88 -3.69
CA PHE A 75 9.44 25.58 -4.77
C PHE A 75 9.17 27.08 -4.75
N GLN A 76 10.20 27.89 -4.97
CA GLN A 76 10.07 29.33 -5.13
C GLN A 76 11.17 29.87 -6.06
N ARG A 77 10.77 30.70 -7.04
CA ARG A 77 11.71 31.42 -7.94
C ARG A 77 12.73 30.53 -8.68
N GLY A 78 12.40 29.27 -8.94
CA GLY A 78 13.25 28.34 -9.70
C GLY A 78 14.17 27.45 -8.85
N ASP A 79 14.11 27.54 -7.53
CA ASP A 79 14.79 26.64 -6.58
C ASP A 79 13.81 26.21 -5.49
N TYR A 80 14.28 25.49 -4.48
CA TYR A 80 13.54 25.24 -3.25
C TYR A 80 13.46 26.51 -2.40
N LEU A 81 12.30 26.75 -1.79
CA LEU A 81 12.15 27.62 -0.64
C LEU A 81 12.73 26.88 0.57
N ASP A 82 13.99 27.15 0.90
CA ASP A 82 14.71 26.46 1.98
C ASP A 82 15.42 27.40 2.96
N ALA A 83 15.07 28.69 2.93
CA ALA A 83 15.53 29.66 3.90
C ALA A 83 15.21 29.16 5.34
N PRO A 84 16.20 29.12 6.25
CA PRO A 84 16.03 28.54 7.57
C PRO A 84 14.84 29.14 8.34
N GLY A 85 13.93 28.28 8.79
CA GLY A 85 12.76 28.65 9.59
C GLY A 85 11.61 29.33 8.81
N GLU A 86 11.73 29.52 7.50
CA GLU A 86 10.69 30.20 6.69
C GLU A 86 9.62 29.24 6.14
N VAL A 87 9.87 27.93 6.15
CA VAL A 87 8.96 26.94 5.56
C VAL A 87 7.95 26.43 6.60
N PRO A 88 6.63 26.43 6.29
CA PRO A 88 5.64 25.86 7.20
C PRO A 88 5.76 24.34 7.30
N ALA A 89 5.41 23.77 8.46
CA ALA A 89 5.38 22.31 8.65
C ALA A 89 4.47 21.58 7.62
N LYS A 90 3.44 22.25 7.10
CA LYS A 90 2.59 21.74 6.01
C LYS A 90 3.21 22.03 4.65
N SER A 91 4.43 21.57 4.42
CA SER A 91 5.16 21.71 3.16
C SER A 91 5.27 20.38 2.41
N ILE A 92 5.28 20.43 1.08
CA ILE A 92 5.53 19.29 0.19
C ILE A 92 6.85 19.51 -0.54
N TRP A 93 7.72 18.53 -0.41
CA TRP A 93 9.05 18.51 -1.00
C TRP A 93 9.16 17.34 -1.97
N VAL A 94 9.88 17.52 -3.07
CA VAL A 94 10.18 16.46 -4.03
C VAL A 94 11.65 16.14 -3.92
N PHE A 95 12.02 14.92 -3.55
CA PHE A 95 13.42 14.51 -3.52
C PHE A 95 13.88 14.13 -4.93
N ARG A 96 14.55 15.06 -5.60
CA ARG A 96 14.91 14.99 -7.03
C ARG A 96 16.23 14.24 -7.27
N TYR A 97 16.35 13.03 -6.73
CA TYR A 97 17.62 12.27 -6.74
C TYR A 97 18.14 11.87 -8.13
N TYR A 98 17.29 11.88 -9.15
CA TYR A 98 17.70 11.64 -10.53
C TYR A 98 18.58 12.72 -11.13
N GLU A 99 18.55 13.94 -10.59
CA GLU A 99 19.33 15.05 -11.14
C GLU A 99 20.83 14.73 -11.16
N ARG A 100 21.35 14.04 -10.15
CA ARG A 100 22.76 13.61 -10.10
C ARG A 100 23.14 12.61 -11.19
N ALA A 101 22.20 11.74 -11.57
CA ALA A 101 22.39 10.71 -12.59
C ALA A 101 22.04 11.18 -14.01
N SER A 102 21.29 12.28 -14.14
CA SER A 102 20.87 12.84 -15.42
C SER A 102 22.06 13.37 -16.22
N ASN A 103 21.99 13.26 -17.55
CA ASN A 103 22.93 13.92 -18.45
C ASN A 103 22.72 15.44 -18.50
N LEU A 104 21.50 15.90 -18.22
CA LEU A 104 21.14 17.32 -18.33
C LEU A 104 21.62 18.14 -17.13
N LEU A 105 21.52 17.57 -15.93
CA LEU A 105 21.76 18.29 -14.67
C LEU A 105 22.87 17.68 -13.80
N GLY A 106 23.36 16.48 -14.15
CA GLY A 106 24.23 15.70 -13.29
C GLY A 106 25.51 15.25 -13.98
N SER A 107 26.05 14.15 -13.45
CA SER A 107 27.30 13.54 -13.91
C SER A 107 27.10 12.57 -15.08
N GLY A 108 25.86 12.14 -15.34
CA GLY A 108 25.57 11.00 -16.22
C GLY A 108 26.07 9.65 -15.69
N GLU A 109 26.64 9.60 -14.47
CA GLU A 109 27.24 8.41 -13.89
C GLU A 109 26.26 7.57 -13.06
N ARG A 110 26.65 6.30 -12.85
CA ARG A 110 25.89 5.32 -12.07
C ARG A 110 25.89 5.69 -10.59
N VAL A 111 24.71 5.85 -9.99
CA VAL A 111 24.54 6.12 -8.56
C VAL A 111 23.99 4.88 -7.83
N THR A 112 24.53 4.58 -6.65
CA THR A 112 24.16 3.40 -5.83
C THR A 112 22.97 3.70 -4.90
N MET A 113 22.30 2.65 -4.40
CA MET A 113 21.21 2.77 -3.42
C MET A 113 21.65 3.43 -2.12
N GLU A 114 22.88 3.14 -1.69
CA GLU A 114 23.53 3.72 -0.53
C GLU A 114 23.75 5.22 -0.72
N GLN A 115 24.23 5.65 -1.89
CA GLN A 115 24.38 7.08 -2.20
C GLN A 115 23.03 7.80 -2.20
N PHE A 116 22.00 7.22 -2.82
CA PHE A 116 20.66 7.82 -2.81
C PHE A 116 20.09 7.95 -1.39
N ALA A 117 20.37 7.00 -0.51
CA ALA A 117 19.94 7.05 0.88
C ALA A 117 20.70 8.11 1.70
N LEU A 118 22.00 8.31 1.43
CA LEU A 118 22.77 9.41 2.01
C LEU A 118 22.26 10.78 1.52
N ASP A 119 21.95 10.88 0.24
CA ASP A 119 21.38 12.11 -0.33
C ASP A 119 19.98 12.38 0.23
N LEU A 120 19.19 11.33 0.51
CA LEU A 120 17.93 11.47 1.23
C LEU A 120 18.13 11.98 2.66
N ARG A 121 19.18 11.52 3.37
CA ARG A 121 19.55 12.06 4.69
C ARG A 121 19.88 13.56 4.60
N ARG A 122 20.73 13.97 3.65
CA ARG A 122 21.05 15.40 3.38
C ARG A 122 19.77 16.20 3.14
N PHE A 123 18.89 15.68 2.29
CA PHE A 123 17.65 16.35 1.94
C PHE A 123 16.73 16.51 3.15
N ILE A 124 16.57 15.49 3.98
CA ILE A 124 15.77 15.56 5.21
C ILE A 124 16.32 16.60 6.19
N LEU A 125 17.65 16.73 6.33
CA LEU A 125 18.27 17.77 7.16
C LEU A 125 18.03 19.17 6.59
N ARG A 126 18.12 19.35 5.27
CA ARG A 126 17.72 20.60 4.60
C ARG A 126 16.26 20.97 4.90
N VAL A 127 15.34 20.01 4.81
CA VAL A 127 13.92 20.23 5.16
C VAL A 127 13.75 20.59 6.63
N ARG A 128 14.50 19.93 7.54
CA ARG A 128 14.49 20.25 8.96
C ARG A 128 14.88 21.70 9.19
N ASP A 129 16.00 22.13 8.63
CA ASP A 129 16.55 23.46 8.87
C ASP A 129 15.66 24.54 8.23
N ALA A 130 15.16 24.31 7.02
CA ALA A 130 14.17 25.16 6.38
C ALA A 130 12.86 25.30 7.18
N THR A 131 12.44 24.22 7.86
CA THR A 131 11.19 24.23 8.65
C THR A 131 11.40 24.81 10.05
N CYS A 132 12.51 24.48 10.71
CA CYS A 132 12.74 24.73 12.13
C CYS A 132 13.59 25.96 12.41
N GLY A 133 14.47 26.36 11.49
CA GLY A 133 15.51 27.37 11.74
C GLY A 133 16.40 26.94 12.90
N ASP A 134 16.74 27.88 13.79
CA ASP A 134 17.55 27.62 14.99
C ASP A 134 16.73 27.19 16.22
N ASP A 135 15.43 26.92 16.07
CA ASP A 135 14.57 26.50 17.18
C ASP A 135 14.81 25.01 17.52
N GLU A 136 15.56 24.79 18.60
CA GLU A 136 15.91 23.45 19.08
C GLU A 136 14.70 22.61 19.52
N VAL A 137 13.64 23.24 20.05
CA VAL A 137 12.41 22.51 20.43
C VAL A 137 11.70 21.99 19.18
N ARG A 138 11.68 22.79 18.10
CA ARG A 138 11.15 22.36 16.81
C ARG A 138 12.04 21.29 16.18
N LYS A 139 13.38 21.41 16.22
CA LYS A 139 14.28 20.36 15.72
C LYS A 139 14.11 19.03 16.46
N GLN A 140 13.92 19.04 17.77
CA GLN A 140 13.69 17.82 18.57
C GLN A 140 12.38 17.11 18.22
N SER A 141 11.33 17.89 17.89
CA SER A 141 10.01 17.37 17.49
C SER A 141 9.90 17.14 15.97
N PHE A 142 10.95 17.42 15.20
CA PHE A 142 10.94 17.32 13.75
C PHE A 142 10.74 15.89 13.28
N LYS A 143 9.75 15.73 12.40
CA LYS A 143 9.54 14.52 11.61
C LYS A 143 9.10 14.87 10.20
N VAL A 144 9.21 13.89 9.30
CA VAL A 144 8.71 13.94 7.92
C VAL A 144 7.86 12.71 7.63
N ASN A 145 6.89 12.87 6.73
CA ASN A 145 6.20 11.75 6.10
C ASN A 145 6.84 11.47 4.74
N LEU A 146 7.30 10.24 4.52
CA LEU A 146 7.82 9.82 3.21
C LEU A 146 6.67 9.23 2.38
N VAL A 147 6.53 9.72 1.15
CA VAL A 147 5.59 9.18 0.18
C VAL A 147 6.37 8.75 -1.06
N ALA A 148 6.55 7.45 -1.19
CA ALA A 148 7.47 6.87 -2.15
C ALA A 148 6.74 6.05 -3.22
N HIS A 149 7.29 6.01 -4.42
CA HIS A 149 6.80 5.18 -5.51
C HIS A 149 7.91 4.23 -5.98
N SER A 150 7.56 2.98 -6.29
CA SER A 150 8.48 1.98 -6.85
C SER A 150 9.82 1.92 -6.07
N MET A 151 10.97 1.99 -6.75
CA MET A 151 12.31 2.03 -6.14
C MET A 151 12.50 3.13 -5.07
N GLY A 152 11.76 4.24 -5.11
CA GLY A 152 11.83 5.26 -4.08
C GLY A 152 11.54 4.73 -2.67
N GLY A 153 10.67 3.71 -2.56
CA GLY A 153 10.41 3.05 -1.27
C GLY A 153 11.61 2.25 -0.78
N LEU A 154 12.43 1.71 -1.68
CA LEU A 154 13.69 1.04 -1.35
C LEU A 154 14.77 2.03 -0.92
N ILE A 155 14.79 3.24 -1.49
CA ILE A 155 15.67 4.33 -1.02
C ILE A 155 15.30 4.72 0.41
N GLY A 156 14.00 4.90 0.69
CA GLY A 156 13.51 5.17 2.04
C GLY A 156 13.87 4.07 3.03
N ARG A 157 13.78 2.79 2.61
CA ARG A 157 14.21 1.65 3.42
C ARG A 157 15.73 1.60 3.62
N CYS A 158 16.53 1.86 2.60
CA CYS A 158 18.00 1.95 2.73
C CYS A 158 18.39 3.07 3.72
N TYR A 159 17.73 4.22 3.65
CA TYR A 159 17.90 5.30 4.63
C TYR A 159 17.60 4.84 6.07
N LEU A 160 16.47 4.14 6.29
CA LEU A 160 16.06 3.68 7.62
C LEU A 160 16.93 2.53 8.15
N GLN A 161 17.13 1.50 7.33
CA GLN A 161 17.70 0.21 7.73
C GLN A 161 19.24 0.23 7.71
N ASN A 162 19.84 0.96 6.76
CA ASN A 162 21.28 1.05 6.61
C ASN A 162 21.82 2.36 7.20
N ILE A 163 21.55 3.49 6.55
CA ILE A 163 22.21 4.76 6.86
C ILE A 163 21.95 5.23 8.29
N CYS A 164 20.69 5.24 8.74
CA CYS A 164 20.36 5.68 10.09
C CYS A 164 20.84 4.71 11.18
N ARG A 165 21.13 3.45 10.88
CA ARG A 165 21.52 2.46 11.90
C ARG A 165 23.02 2.20 11.96
N HIS A 166 23.71 2.42 10.86
CA HIS A 166 25.10 1.98 10.69
C HIS A 166 26.03 3.10 10.22
N GLY A 167 25.54 4.34 10.07
CA GLY A 167 26.32 5.47 9.57
C GLY A 167 26.50 5.44 8.05
N ALA A 168 27.37 6.32 7.56
CA ALA A 168 27.75 6.31 6.15
C ALA A 168 28.61 5.08 5.83
N PRO A 169 28.31 4.31 4.76
CA PRO A 169 29.16 3.19 4.38
C PRO A 169 30.57 3.63 3.97
N ASP A 170 31.55 2.74 4.13
CA ASP A 170 32.94 2.99 3.73
C ASP A 170 33.02 3.45 2.27
N GLY A 171 33.82 4.51 2.02
CA GLY A 171 33.99 5.10 0.69
C GLY A 171 32.92 6.11 0.29
N TYR A 172 31.93 6.38 1.14
CA TYR A 172 30.93 7.42 0.91
C TYR A 172 31.14 8.63 1.81
N ASP A 173 30.86 9.82 1.29
CA ASP A 173 30.92 11.05 2.09
C ASP A 173 29.74 11.11 3.09
N GLY A 174 30.07 11.08 4.38
CA GLY A 174 29.14 11.24 5.50
C GLY A 174 29.16 12.63 6.14
N THR A 175 29.92 13.58 5.58
CA THR A 175 30.14 14.90 6.19
C THR A 175 28.83 15.68 6.33
N GLY A 176 28.60 16.24 7.52
CA GLY A 176 27.42 17.07 7.80
C GLY A 176 26.09 16.29 7.89
N LEU A 177 26.12 14.95 7.91
CA LEU A 177 24.89 14.13 7.96
C LEU A 177 24.38 13.84 9.37
N GLU A 178 25.10 14.28 10.40
CA GLU A 178 24.77 14.02 11.80
C GLU A 178 24.53 12.51 12.04
N LEU A 179 25.42 11.68 11.48
CA LEU A 179 25.41 10.23 11.63
C LEU A 179 26.52 9.83 12.60
N ALA A 180 26.19 8.93 13.52
CA ALA A 180 27.16 8.29 14.39
C ALA A 180 27.72 7.02 13.74
N ASP A 181 29.03 6.83 13.81
CA ASP A 181 29.66 5.61 13.32
C ASP A 181 29.34 4.43 14.23
N GLY A 182 28.93 3.31 13.63
CA GLY A 182 28.70 2.05 14.34
C GLY A 182 27.51 2.05 15.33
N SER A 183 26.69 3.10 15.36
CA SER A 183 25.51 3.18 16.24
C SER A 183 24.31 3.84 15.56
N ALA A 184 23.11 3.58 16.10
CA ALA A 184 21.88 4.12 15.53
C ALA A 184 21.76 5.63 15.77
N SER A 185 21.60 6.36 14.67
CA SER A 185 21.26 7.77 14.62
C SER A 185 19.74 7.94 14.51
N PRO A 186 19.15 9.06 15.01
CA PRO A 186 17.73 9.29 14.89
C PRO A 186 17.27 9.27 13.42
N HIS A 187 16.24 8.47 13.11
CA HIS A 187 15.47 8.66 11.89
C HIS A 187 14.40 9.75 12.10
N TYR A 188 14.23 10.62 11.11
CA TYR A 188 13.23 11.68 11.16
C TYR A 188 11.91 11.27 10.52
N VAL A 189 11.74 10.00 10.14
CA VAL A 189 10.51 9.53 9.48
C VAL A 189 9.42 9.23 10.52
N ASN A 190 8.26 9.87 10.36
CA ASN A 190 7.02 9.57 11.10
C ASN A 190 6.24 8.43 10.44
N LYS A 191 5.95 8.55 9.13
CA LYS A 191 5.22 7.56 8.35
C LYS A 191 5.84 7.36 6.97
N LEU A 192 5.83 6.12 6.47
CA LEU A 192 6.28 5.75 5.13
C LEU A 192 5.11 5.15 4.33
N PHE A 193 4.62 5.88 3.33
CA PHE A 193 3.62 5.38 2.38
C PHE A 193 4.31 4.99 1.07
N THR A 194 4.06 3.79 0.56
CA THR A 194 4.67 3.30 -0.69
C THR A 194 3.63 2.91 -1.74
N TYR A 195 3.81 3.40 -2.97
CA TYR A 195 3.06 2.99 -4.17
C TYR A 195 3.86 1.94 -4.95
N GLY A 196 3.39 0.69 -4.99
CA GLY A 196 3.95 -0.35 -5.86
C GLY A 196 5.44 -0.66 -5.64
N THR A 197 5.98 -0.41 -4.44
CA THR A 197 7.41 -0.67 -4.18
C THR A 197 7.70 -2.17 -4.15
N PRO A 198 8.72 -2.66 -4.89
CA PRO A 198 9.12 -4.07 -4.87
C PRO A 198 9.92 -4.41 -3.59
N HIS A 199 9.23 -4.41 -2.45
CA HIS A 199 9.81 -4.65 -1.12
C HIS A 199 10.50 -6.00 -0.98
N ASN A 200 10.09 -7.00 -1.75
CA ASN A 200 10.72 -8.32 -1.83
C ASN A 200 11.39 -8.58 -3.19
N GLY A 201 11.78 -7.53 -3.92
CA GLY A 201 12.39 -7.64 -5.24
C GLY A 201 11.40 -7.82 -6.39
N ILE A 202 11.94 -7.99 -7.59
CA ILE A 202 11.19 -8.25 -8.83
C ILE A 202 11.49 -9.68 -9.28
N ASP A 203 10.45 -10.40 -9.71
CA ASP A 203 10.56 -11.76 -10.23
C ASP A 203 10.25 -11.78 -11.74
N VAL A 204 11.05 -12.51 -12.50
CA VAL A 204 10.93 -12.75 -13.94
C VAL A 204 10.81 -14.27 -14.13
N LEU A 205 9.67 -14.73 -14.65
CA LEU A 205 9.32 -16.15 -14.84
C LEU A 205 9.30 -16.94 -13.51
N GLY A 206 8.91 -16.30 -12.42
CA GLY A 206 8.89 -16.91 -11.08
C GLY A 206 10.28 -17.07 -10.44
N ILE A 207 11.32 -16.57 -11.09
CA ILE A 207 12.70 -16.52 -10.58
C ILE A 207 13.05 -15.06 -10.28
N ASN A 208 13.72 -14.80 -9.17
CA ASN A 208 14.22 -13.46 -8.88
C ASN A 208 15.15 -12.97 -9.99
N VAL A 209 15.11 -11.69 -10.33
CA VAL A 209 16.04 -11.13 -11.32
C VAL A 209 17.49 -11.46 -10.93
N PRO A 210 18.28 -12.11 -11.82
CA PRO A 210 19.67 -12.41 -11.51
C PRO A 210 20.51 -11.13 -11.50
N ASP A 211 21.55 -11.09 -10.68
CA ASP A 211 22.57 -10.05 -10.79
C ASP A 211 23.42 -10.31 -12.04
N LEU A 212 23.30 -9.44 -13.04
CA LEU A 212 24.03 -9.52 -14.30
C LEU A 212 25.38 -8.76 -14.25
N GLY A 213 25.77 -8.27 -13.07
CA GLY A 213 27.04 -7.59 -12.84
C GLY A 213 27.23 -6.38 -13.78
N PRO A 214 28.38 -6.24 -14.47
CA PRO A 214 28.67 -5.07 -15.32
C PRO A 214 27.80 -4.94 -16.57
N ILE A 215 26.94 -5.93 -16.87
CA ILE A 215 26.02 -5.92 -18.02
C ILE A 215 24.65 -5.29 -17.63
N ASP A 216 24.42 -5.02 -16.34
CA ASP A 216 23.19 -4.42 -15.81
C ASP A 216 23.09 -2.90 -16.07
N LYS A 217 22.88 -2.54 -17.33
CA LYS A 217 22.68 -1.14 -17.78
C LYS A 217 21.41 -0.48 -17.24
N PHE A 218 20.52 -1.24 -16.59
CA PHE A 218 19.19 -0.80 -16.17
C PHE A 218 18.98 -0.95 -14.65
N HIS A 219 20.05 -1.02 -13.84
CA HIS A 219 19.97 -1.12 -12.37
C HIS A 219 19.02 -2.23 -11.85
N ILE A 220 18.80 -3.28 -12.64
CA ILE A 220 17.88 -4.38 -12.33
C ILE A 220 18.39 -5.16 -11.11
N ALA A 221 19.72 -5.22 -10.92
CA ALA A 221 20.34 -5.85 -9.76
C ALA A 221 19.88 -5.24 -8.43
N ASN A 222 19.44 -3.97 -8.39
CA ASN A 222 18.90 -3.36 -7.16
C ASN A 222 17.61 -4.04 -6.66
N PHE A 223 16.97 -4.86 -7.50
CA PHE A 223 15.77 -5.63 -7.18
C PHE A 223 16.06 -7.14 -6.98
N ALA A 224 17.33 -7.55 -7.09
CA ALA A 224 17.78 -8.88 -6.73
C ALA A 224 17.88 -9.01 -5.21
N ARG A 225 17.27 -10.04 -4.61
CA ARG A 225 17.16 -10.19 -3.15
C ARG A 225 18.54 -10.20 -2.47
N ASP A 226 19.56 -10.76 -3.12
CA ASP A 226 20.94 -10.78 -2.62
C ASP A 226 21.50 -9.37 -2.47
N ARG A 227 21.44 -8.58 -3.54
CA ARG A 227 21.83 -7.17 -3.52
C ARG A 227 20.98 -6.34 -2.56
N MET A 228 19.67 -6.63 -2.46
CA MET A 228 18.78 -5.98 -1.49
C MET A 228 19.23 -6.21 -0.05
N ARG A 229 19.64 -7.45 0.31
CA ARG A 229 20.13 -7.74 1.67
C ARG A 229 21.37 -6.92 2.01
N GLU A 230 22.25 -6.70 1.03
CA GLU A 230 23.47 -5.90 1.21
C GLU A 230 23.17 -4.43 1.50
N TYR A 231 22.46 -3.73 0.60
CA TYR A 231 22.23 -2.29 0.79
C TYR A 231 21.23 -1.99 1.90
N LEU A 232 20.33 -2.91 2.24
CA LEU A 232 19.42 -2.78 3.39
C LEU A 232 20.06 -3.23 4.71
N LYS A 233 21.24 -3.86 4.66
CA LYS A 233 21.93 -4.48 5.82
C LYS A 233 21.01 -5.40 6.65
N LEU A 234 20.27 -6.28 5.97
CA LEU A 234 19.38 -7.21 6.65
C LEU A 234 20.16 -8.21 7.51
N SER A 235 19.72 -8.39 8.75
CA SER A 235 20.27 -9.39 9.67
C SER A 235 20.11 -10.83 9.15
N THR A 236 19.01 -11.11 8.45
CA THR A 236 18.71 -12.42 7.86
C THR A 236 19.58 -12.70 6.65
N LYS A 237 20.17 -13.90 6.60
CA LYS A 237 21.09 -14.30 5.51
C LYS A 237 20.40 -14.96 4.32
N SER A 238 19.13 -15.34 4.47
CA SER A 238 18.34 -15.99 3.42
C SER A 238 16.86 -15.68 3.57
N GLY A 239 16.07 -16.01 2.54
CA GLY A 239 14.61 -15.80 2.54
C GLY A 239 14.18 -14.43 2.02
N ALA A 240 12.98 -14.01 2.44
CA ALA A 240 12.34 -12.78 2.01
C ALA A 240 13.07 -11.54 2.55
N VAL A 241 13.02 -10.45 1.78
CA VAL A 241 13.76 -9.21 2.06
C VAL A 241 12.83 -8.03 2.32
N ASN A 242 11.54 -8.28 2.59
CA ASN A 242 10.53 -7.25 2.83
C ASN A 242 10.32 -6.90 4.31
N THR A 243 11.20 -7.35 5.20
CA THR A 243 11.20 -6.92 6.61
C THR A 243 11.90 -5.55 6.79
N LEU A 244 11.47 -4.79 7.79
CA LEU A 244 12.16 -3.57 8.23
C LEU A 244 13.30 -3.85 9.21
N ASP A 245 13.45 -5.10 9.67
CA ASP A 245 14.50 -5.51 10.61
C ASP A 245 14.56 -4.66 11.88
N GLY A 246 13.41 -4.13 12.33
CA GLY A 246 13.28 -3.24 13.48
C GLY A 246 13.68 -1.78 13.27
N ALA A 247 13.96 -1.35 12.03
CA ALA A 247 14.37 0.03 11.74
C ALA A 247 13.24 1.07 11.83
N LEU A 248 11.99 0.63 11.72
CA LEU A 248 10.78 1.42 11.89
C LEU A 248 9.64 0.46 12.28
N ASP A 249 8.68 0.93 13.08
CA ASP A 249 7.47 0.18 13.37
C ASP A 249 6.70 -0.12 12.06
N PRO A 250 6.40 -1.39 11.73
CA PRO A 250 5.61 -1.73 10.54
C PRO A 250 4.26 -1.02 10.45
N ASP A 251 3.65 -0.64 11.57
CA ASP A 251 2.39 0.13 11.58
C ASP A 251 2.58 1.55 11.04
N CYS A 252 3.77 2.13 11.16
CA CYS A 252 4.16 3.40 10.55
C CYS A 252 4.44 3.28 9.04
N CYS A 253 4.23 2.10 8.45
CA CYS A 253 4.35 1.86 7.01
C CYS A 253 3.00 1.51 6.37
N PHE A 254 2.78 1.95 5.14
CA PHE A 254 1.61 1.56 4.35
C PHE A 254 2.00 1.19 2.93
N SER A 255 1.65 -0.02 2.49
CA SER A 255 1.88 -0.48 1.11
C SER A 255 0.60 -0.43 0.28
N PHE A 256 0.57 0.48 -0.70
CA PHE A 256 -0.51 0.55 -1.69
C PHE A 256 -0.09 -0.16 -2.98
N ILE A 257 -0.83 -1.21 -3.33
CA ILE A 257 -0.43 -2.25 -4.28
C ILE A 257 -1.35 -2.23 -5.48
N GLY A 258 -0.80 -2.38 -6.68
CA GLY A 258 -1.57 -2.53 -7.90
C GLY A 258 -1.83 -3.99 -8.25
N SER A 259 -2.90 -4.23 -8.99
CA SER A 259 -3.27 -5.56 -9.51
C SER A 259 -3.64 -5.55 -11.01
N ASN A 260 -3.42 -4.44 -11.71
CA ASN A 260 -3.73 -4.35 -13.13
C ASN A 260 -2.46 -4.51 -13.98
N TYR A 261 -2.17 -5.76 -14.36
CA TYR A 261 -1.05 -6.11 -15.23
C TYR A 261 -1.30 -5.82 -16.72
N LYS A 262 -2.55 -5.63 -17.15
CA LYS A 262 -2.91 -5.48 -18.57
C LYS A 262 -2.55 -4.10 -19.13
N ASP A 263 -2.68 -3.07 -18.29
CA ASP A 263 -2.56 -1.67 -18.70
C ASP A 263 -1.14 -1.08 -18.48
N TYR A 264 -0.12 -1.93 -18.34
CA TYR A 264 1.27 -1.52 -18.22
C TYR A 264 2.13 -2.03 -19.38
N ASP A 265 2.54 -1.13 -20.28
CA ASP A 265 3.35 -1.44 -21.48
C ASP A 265 4.83 -1.01 -21.36
N ALA A 266 5.23 -0.41 -20.24
CA ALA A 266 6.62 -0.01 -20.01
C ALA A 266 7.43 -1.17 -19.40
N PHE A 267 8.72 -1.25 -19.73
CA PHE A 267 9.63 -2.34 -19.37
C PHE A 267 9.49 -3.63 -20.20
N PHE A 268 9.81 -3.53 -21.50
CA PHE A 268 9.78 -4.59 -22.52
C PHE A 268 8.42 -5.30 -22.61
N LYS A 269 7.87 -5.46 -23.82
CA LYS A 269 6.64 -6.26 -24.06
C LYS A 269 6.69 -7.71 -23.55
N LEU A 270 7.82 -8.13 -22.96
CA LEU A 270 8.01 -9.36 -22.18
C LEU A 270 7.40 -9.34 -20.77
N SER A 271 7.31 -8.21 -20.04
CA SER A 271 6.84 -8.22 -18.63
C SER A 271 5.42 -8.79 -18.49
N LYS A 272 4.54 -8.46 -19.44
CA LYS A 272 3.15 -8.97 -19.56
C LYS A 272 3.05 -10.49 -19.69
N GLN A 273 4.06 -11.16 -20.25
CA GLN A 273 4.08 -12.61 -20.43
C GLN A 273 4.72 -13.35 -19.24
N VAL A 274 5.31 -12.61 -18.29
CA VAL A 274 6.38 -13.13 -17.43
C VAL A 274 6.10 -12.94 -15.94
N THR A 275 5.47 -11.83 -15.53
CA THR A 275 4.85 -11.73 -14.20
C THR A 275 3.47 -12.33 -14.30
N GLY A 276 3.15 -13.37 -13.52
CA GLY A 276 1.80 -13.93 -13.48
C GLY A 276 0.73 -12.85 -13.20
N PRO A 277 -0.55 -13.13 -13.47
CA PRO A 277 -1.61 -12.11 -13.52
C PRO A 277 -1.90 -11.40 -12.18
N ALA A 278 -1.27 -11.81 -11.07
CA ALA A 278 -1.32 -11.16 -9.76
C ALA A 278 -0.20 -10.09 -9.59
N SER A 279 -0.14 -9.12 -10.49
CA SER A 279 0.84 -8.02 -10.49
C SER A 279 0.22 -6.68 -10.93
N ASP A 280 0.95 -5.58 -10.75
CA ASP A 280 0.61 -4.26 -11.31
C ASP A 280 1.20 -4.04 -12.72
N GLY A 281 1.70 -5.11 -13.35
CA GLY A 281 2.41 -5.10 -14.62
C GLY A 281 3.93 -5.03 -14.50
N LEU A 282 4.46 -4.76 -13.30
CA LEU A 282 5.89 -4.81 -13.01
C LEU A 282 6.19 -5.60 -11.74
N VAL A 283 5.50 -5.28 -10.65
CA VAL A 283 5.75 -5.84 -9.33
C VAL A 283 4.63 -6.81 -8.97
N MET A 284 5.00 -8.04 -8.64
CA MET A 284 4.04 -9.03 -8.13
C MET A 284 3.47 -8.55 -6.79
N MET A 285 2.17 -8.73 -6.57
CA MET A 285 1.50 -8.35 -5.32
C MET A 285 2.18 -9.00 -4.10
N ALA A 286 2.68 -10.22 -4.25
CA ALA A 286 3.42 -10.96 -3.22
C ALA A 286 4.75 -10.30 -2.81
N ASN A 287 5.31 -9.42 -3.65
CA ASN A 287 6.55 -8.69 -3.37
C ASN A 287 6.32 -7.21 -3.04
N ALA A 288 5.08 -6.71 -3.13
CA ALA A 288 4.77 -5.29 -3.08
C ALA A 288 4.45 -4.75 -1.67
N TYR A 289 4.80 -5.47 -0.60
CA TYR A 289 4.47 -5.08 0.77
C TYR A 289 5.59 -5.32 1.77
N ILE A 290 5.65 -4.46 2.79
CA ILE A 290 6.50 -4.66 3.97
C ILE A 290 5.85 -5.68 4.90
N GLU A 291 6.63 -6.63 5.41
CA GLU A 291 6.14 -7.62 6.37
C GLU A 291 5.57 -6.95 7.62
N GLY A 292 4.39 -7.39 8.06
CA GLY A 292 3.69 -6.82 9.22
C GLY A 292 2.99 -5.49 8.97
N SER A 293 3.26 -4.79 7.86
CA SER A 293 2.67 -3.48 7.62
C SER A 293 1.22 -3.54 7.11
N PRO A 294 0.39 -2.54 7.45
CA PRO A 294 -0.83 -2.25 6.73
C PRO A 294 -0.63 -2.20 5.21
N ARG A 295 -1.60 -2.73 4.47
CA ARG A 295 -1.59 -2.76 3.01
C ARG A 295 -2.98 -2.73 2.41
N SER A 296 -3.07 -2.13 1.23
CA SER A 296 -4.27 -2.18 0.40
C SER A 296 -3.92 -2.45 -1.06
N VAL A 297 -4.87 -3.03 -1.80
CA VAL A 297 -4.75 -3.38 -3.21
C VAL A 297 -5.81 -2.60 -3.97
N ALA A 298 -5.50 -2.11 -5.16
CA ALA A 298 -6.48 -1.57 -6.10
C ALA A 298 -6.16 -2.03 -7.52
N HIS A 299 -7.18 -2.13 -8.37
CA HIS A 299 -7.00 -2.50 -9.77
C HIS A 299 -6.41 -1.34 -10.59
N ARG A 300 -5.10 -1.11 -10.40
CA ARG A 300 -4.29 -0.05 -11.01
C ARG A 300 -2.96 -0.62 -11.48
N SER A 301 -2.41 -0.01 -12.54
CA SER A 301 -1.12 -0.35 -13.11
C SER A 301 0.01 0.30 -12.30
N HIS A 302 1.26 -0.15 -12.51
CA HIS A 302 2.41 0.38 -11.80
C HIS A 302 2.59 1.90 -11.99
N SER A 303 2.39 2.38 -13.24
CA SER A 303 2.44 3.80 -13.62
C SER A 303 1.49 4.09 -14.79
N GLY A 304 1.53 5.32 -15.33
CA GLY A 304 0.67 5.77 -16.43
C GLY A 304 -0.66 6.39 -15.97
N TYR A 305 -1.57 6.63 -16.91
CA TYR A 305 -2.87 7.25 -16.63
C TYR A 305 -3.76 6.41 -15.71
N PHE A 306 -3.63 5.08 -15.77
CA PHE A 306 -4.31 4.13 -14.87
C PHE A 306 -3.45 3.71 -13.67
N GLY A 307 -2.33 4.42 -13.46
CA GLY A 307 -1.30 4.09 -12.49
C GLY A 307 -1.71 4.32 -11.04
N LEU A 308 -0.97 3.71 -10.12
CA LEU A 308 -1.19 3.81 -8.68
C LEU A 308 -1.16 5.25 -8.15
N VAL A 309 -0.15 6.02 -8.55
CA VAL A 309 0.05 7.42 -8.09
C VAL A 309 -1.06 8.34 -8.63
N ASN A 310 -1.43 8.16 -9.90
CA ASN A 310 -2.40 9.01 -10.60
C ASN A 310 -3.85 8.56 -10.36
N SER A 311 -4.14 7.98 -9.19
CA SER A 311 -5.46 7.43 -8.86
C SER A 311 -6.07 8.04 -7.60
N GLU A 312 -7.36 8.33 -7.67
CA GLU A 312 -8.17 8.74 -6.51
C GLU A 312 -8.07 7.70 -5.38
N SER A 313 -8.09 6.40 -5.70
CA SER A 313 -7.89 5.32 -4.71
C SER A 313 -6.55 5.44 -3.97
N GLY A 314 -5.47 5.74 -4.69
CA GLY A 314 -4.14 5.95 -4.11
C GLY A 314 -4.08 7.16 -3.20
N TYR A 315 -4.66 8.29 -3.62
CA TYR A 315 -4.74 9.50 -2.79
C TYR A 315 -5.64 9.31 -1.56
N GLN A 316 -6.78 8.65 -1.71
CA GLN A 316 -7.73 8.44 -0.63
C GLN A 316 -7.16 7.49 0.44
N ASN A 317 -6.31 6.52 0.09
CA ASN A 317 -5.52 5.75 1.05
C ASN A 317 -4.43 6.60 1.70
N LEU A 318 -3.63 7.33 0.91
CA LEU A 318 -2.57 8.21 1.41
C LEU A 318 -3.07 9.19 2.46
N ARG A 319 -4.09 9.98 2.15
CA ARG A 319 -4.61 11.00 3.07
C ARG A 319 -5.18 10.41 4.36
N ARG A 320 -5.73 9.19 4.32
CA ARG A 320 -6.30 8.53 5.50
C ARG A 320 -5.22 7.87 6.34
N PHE A 321 -4.16 7.35 5.72
CA PHE A 321 -3.01 6.87 6.47
C PHE A 321 -2.27 8.03 7.16
N LEU A 322 -2.07 9.16 6.47
CA LEU A 322 -1.38 10.30 7.06
C LEU A 322 -2.23 11.02 8.12
N PHE A 323 -3.52 11.27 7.84
CA PHE A 323 -4.36 12.18 8.63
C PHE A 323 -5.68 11.55 9.12
N GLY A 324 -5.79 10.23 9.03
CA GLY A 324 -6.93 9.49 9.57
C GLY A 324 -6.95 9.51 11.09
N SER A 325 -8.06 9.05 11.63
CA SER A 325 -8.37 9.07 13.06
C SER A 325 -8.64 7.68 13.62
N GLN A 326 -8.95 6.72 12.75
CA GLN A 326 -9.30 5.35 13.12
C GLN A 326 -8.64 4.42 12.12
N ARG A 327 -8.00 3.37 12.64
CA ARG A 327 -7.55 2.21 11.86
C ARG A 327 -8.60 1.12 11.96
N VAL A 328 -8.82 0.41 10.87
CA VAL A 328 -9.71 -0.74 10.78
C VAL A 328 -8.98 -1.88 10.12
N THR A 329 -8.87 -3.02 10.80
CA THR A 329 -8.36 -4.27 10.24
C THR A 329 -9.49 -5.29 10.17
N ALA A 330 -9.66 -5.91 9.00
CA ALA A 330 -10.66 -6.94 8.75
C ALA A 330 -10.01 -8.30 8.53
N ARG A 331 -10.51 -9.31 9.25
CA ARG A 331 -10.07 -10.71 9.14
C ARG A 331 -11.28 -11.63 9.02
N LEU A 332 -11.21 -12.62 8.16
CA LEU A 332 -12.23 -13.65 8.05
C LEU A 332 -11.75 -14.94 8.73
N HIS A 333 -12.48 -15.37 9.76
CA HIS A 333 -12.28 -16.65 10.42
C HIS A 333 -13.21 -17.67 9.78
N VAL A 334 -12.64 -18.67 9.10
CA VAL A 334 -13.43 -19.74 8.47
C VAL A 334 -13.63 -20.86 9.48
N GLN A 335 -14.88 -21.26 9.68
CA GLN A 335 -15.26 -22.29 10.66
C GLN A 335 -15.67 -23.60 9.99
N ARG A 336 -16.32 -23.50 8.82
CA ARG A 336 -16.79 -24.65 8.05
C ARG A 336 -16.75 -24.37 6.57
N LEU A 337 -16.35 -25.38 5.80
CA LEU A 337 -16.40 -25.43 4.34
C LEU A 337 -16.99 -26.79 3.98
N ASP A 338 -18.19 -26.81 3.41
CA ASP A 338 -18.85 -28.07 3.07
C ASP A 338 -18.41 -28.52 1.67
N LEU A 339 -18.11 -29.81 1.52
CA LEU A 339 -17.75 -30.41 0.24
C LEU A 339 -19.02 -30.76 -0.56
N PRO A 340 -19.02 -30.61 -1.90
CA PRO A 340 -20.07 -31.18 -2.74
C PRO A 340 -20.18 -32.70 -2.51
N PRO A 341 -21.38 -33.32 -2.66
CA PRO A 341 -21.59 -34.73 -2.37
C PRO A 341 -20.58 -35.66 -3.06
N GLY A 342 -20.31 -35.46 -4.35
CA GLY A 342 -19.35 -36.28 -5.09
C GLY A 342 -17.90 -36.11 -4.63
N VAL A 343 -17.53 -34.95 -4.06
CA VAL A 343 -16.19 -34.74 -3.46
C VAL A 343 -16.14 -35.35 -2.06
N GLN A 344 -17.20 -35.20 -1.28
CA GLN A 344 -17.33 -35.77 0.07
C GLN A 344 -17.19 -37.29 0.01
N GLU A 345 -17.88 -37.96 -0.92
CA GLU A 345 -17.77 -39.42 -1.12
C GLU A 345 -16.32 -39.85 -1.40
N LYS A 346 -15.58 -39.10 -2.21
CA LYS A 346 -14.17 -39.42 -2.50
C LYS A 346 -13.28 -39.18 -1.28
N PHE A 347 -13.52 -38.11 -0.53
CA PHE A 347 -12.83 -37.83 0.71
C PHE A 347 -13.05 -38.94 1.75
N ASP A 348 -14.31 -39.36 1.95
CA ASP A 348 -14.70 -40.43 2.88
C ASP A 348 -14.07 -41.78 2.49
N ASN A 349 -13.84 -41.98 1.19
CA ASN A 349 -13.10 -43.14 0.64
C ASN A 349 -11.58 -42.95 0.62
N ASN A 350 -11.03 -42.06 1.46
CA ASN A 350 -9.59 -41.79 1.62
C ASN A 350 -8.86 -41.27 0.36
N ALA A 351 -9.56 -40.68 -0.60
CA ALA A 351 -8.89 -39.98 -1.70
C ALA A 351 -8.23 -38.68 -1.19
N GLN A 352 -7.11 -38.30 -1.80
CA GLN A 352 -6.49 -37.00 -1.52
C GLN A 352 -7.33 -35.89 -2.19
N VAL A 353 -8.08 -35.14 -1.39
CA VAL A 353 -8.85 -33.97 -1.83
C VAL A 353 -8.10 -32.68 -1.49
N ARG A 354 -7.99 -31.77 -2.46
CA ARG A 354 -7.43 -30.43 -2.27
C ARG A 354 -8.38 -29.39 -2.84
N GLY A 355 -8.73 -28.39 -2.02
CA GLY A 355 -9.53 -27.24 -2.44
C GLY A 355 -8.73 -25.94 -2.36
N SER A 356 -8.79 -25.16 -3.45
CA SER A 356 -8.23 -23.81 -3.54
C SER A 356 -9.36 -22.80 -3.38
N TYR A 357 -9.41 -22.13 -2.23
CA TYR A 357 -10.49 -21.20 -1.88
C TYR A 357 -10.08 -19.76 -2.19
N TYR A 358 -10.85 -19.13 -3.06
CA TYR A 358 -10.66 -17.73 -3.45
C TYR A 358 -11.65 -16.84 -2.71
N PHE A 359 -11.13 -15.76 -2.13
CA PHE A 359 -11.91 -14.74 -1.45
C PHE A 359 -11.77 -13.41 -2.18
N ASP A 360 -12.91 -12.91 -2.63
CA ASP A 360 -13.09 -11.56 -3.14
C ASP A 360 -13.32 -10.61 -1.97
N THR A 361 -12.65 -9.47 -1.98
CA THR A 361 -12.88 -8.44 -0.98
C THR A 361 -12.76 -7.04 -1.57
N VAL A 362 -13.77 -6.20 -1.31
CA VAL A 362 -13.75 -4.80 -1.72
C VAL A 362 -14.22 -3.91 -0.59
N THR A 363 -13.48 -2.83 -0.32
CA THR A 363 -13.83 -1.87 0.72
C THR A 363 -14.08 -0.50 0.14
N ARG A 364 -15.21 0.10 0.54
CA ARG A 364 -15.62 1.46 0.15
C ARG A 364 -16.02 2.27 1.37
N VAL A 365 -16.04 3.57 1.21
CA VAL A 365 -16.53 4.51 2.23
C VAL A 365 -17.72 5.28 1.68
N ARG A 366 -18.55 5.83 2.57
CA ARG A 366 -19.67 6.69 2.19
C ARG A 366 -19.18 7.85 1.30
N ALA A 367 -19.99 8.20 0.30
CA ALA A 367 -19.70 9.24 -0.70
C ALA A 367 -18.42 9.00 -1.53
N ALA A 368 -18.08 7.72 -1.80
CA ALA A 368 -16.99 7.33 -2.70
C ALA A 368 -17.52 6.69 -4.00
N PRO A 369 -18.18 7.45 -4.90
CA PRO A 369 -18.82 6.87 -6.08
C PRO A 369 -17.82 6.28 -7.10
N ASN A 370 -16.55 6.69 -7.03
CA ASN A 370 -15.58 6.52 -8.13
C ASN A 370 -14.25 5.91 -7.71
N TYR A 371 -14.12 5.53 -6.46
CA TYR A 371 -12.93 4.90 -5.94
C TYR A 371 -13.29 3.85 -4.89
N VAL A 372 -12.40 2.89 -4.76
CA VAL A 372 -12.38 1.90 -3.69
C VAL A 372 -11.16 2.15 -2.82
N LEU A 373 -11.24 1.84 -1.53
CA LEU A 373 -10.06 1.86 -0.67
C LEU A 373 -9.23 0.59 -0.82
N HIS A 374 -9.90 -0.54 -1.08
CA HIS A 374 -9.32 -1.85 -1.27
C HIS A 374 -10.16 -2.64 -2.29
N GLU A 375 -9.53 -3.38 -3.19
CA GLU A 375 -10.19 -4.29 -4.12
C GLU A 375 -9.28 -5.45 -4.48
N ARG A 376 -9.80 -6.66 -4.27
CA ARG A 376 -9.23 -7.93 -4.69
C ARG A 376 -10.34 -8.81 -5.24
N ARG A 377 -10.20 -9.24 -6.49
CA ARG A 377 -11.21 -10.04 -7.21
C ARG A 377 -10.57 -11.18 -7.98
N TYR A 378 -11.29 -12.28 -8.11
CA TYR A 378 -10.83 -13.43 -8.86
C TYR A 378 -10.68 -13.11 -10.36
N GLU A 379 -11.62 -12.37 -10.94
CA GLU A 379 -11.58 -11.95 -12.36
C GLU A 379 -10.42 -11.00 -12.67
N GLN A 380 -9.89 -10.34 -11.65
CA GLN A 380 -8.71 -9.49 -11.71
C GLN A 380 -7.42 -10.23 -11.31
N ALA A 381 -7.49 -11.56 -11.14
CA ALA A 381 -6.41 -12.42 -10.64
C ALA A 381 -5.75 -11.91 -9.35
N SER A 382 -6.52 -11.20 -8.53
CA SER A 382 -6.03 -10.57 -7.31
C SER A 382 -6.70 -11.10 -6.05
N ALA A 383 -7.70 -11.99 -6.16
CA ALA A 383 -8.36 -12.62 -5.02
C ALA A 383 -7.37 -13.22 -4.01
N LEU A 384 -7.79 -13.29 -2.76
CA LEU A 384 -7.05 -13.98 -1.71
C LEU A 384 -7.19 -15.49 -1.92
N LEU A 385 -6.09 -16.21 -2.08
CA LEU A 385 -6.08 -17.67 -2.16
C LEU A 385 -5.70 -18.28 -0.81
N ARG A 386 -6.43 -19.31 -0.39
CA ARG A 386 -6.09 -20.16 0.76
C ARG A 386 -6.38 -21.62 0.46
N SER A 387 -5.60 -22.50 1.07
CA SER A 387 -5.86 -23.94 1.09
C SER A 387 -6.85 -24.31 2.19
N PHE A 388 -7.52 -25.46 2.03
CA PHE A 388 -8.37 -26.04 3.08
C PHE A 388 -7.64 -26.20 4.42
N ASN A 389 -6.41 -26.73 4.39
CA ASN A 389 -5.63 -26.97 5.60
C ASN A 389 -5.32 -25.68 6.37
N GLU A 390 -4.96 -24.59 5.66
CA GLU A 390 -4.76 -23.30 6.31
C GLU A 390 -6.03 -22.80 7.00
N LEU A 391 -7.19 -22.98 6.38
CA LEU A 391 -8.45 -22.46 6.87
C LEU A 391 -9.05 -23.28 8.01
N ILE A 392 -9.04 -24.61 7.89
CA ILE A 392 -9.78 -25.52 8.77
C ILE A 392 -8.88 -26.18 9.81
N ASN A 393 -7.71 -26.70 9.40
CA ASN A 393 -6.82 -27.43 10.31
C ASN A 393 -5.95 -26.46 11.12
N ASP A 394 -5.29 -25.52 10.45
CA ASP A 394 -4.43 -24.52 11.10
C ASP A 394 -5.22 -23.35 11.67
N GLN A 395 -6.50 -23.21 11.30
CA GLN A 395 -7.39 -22.10 11.69
C GLN A 395 -6.78 -20.71 11.44
N LYS A 396 -6.00 -20.56 10.36
CA LYS A 396 -5.36 -19.30 9.99
C LYS A 396 -6.42 -18.35 9.42
N PRO A 397 -6.66 -17.18 10.05
CA PRO A 397 -7.61 -16.23 9.53
C PRO A 397 -7.15 -15.65 8.18
N VAL A 398 -8.11 -15.38 7.30
CA VAL A 398 -7.86 -14.68 6.04
C VAL A 398 -7.80 -13.18 6.33
N TYR A 399 -6.60 -12.59 6.25
CA TYR A 399 -6.45 -11.14 6.28
C TYR A 399 -7.08 -10.51 5.04
N LEU A 400 -8.14 -9.73 5.22
CA LEU A 400 -8.84 -9.07 4.12
C LEU A 400 -8.13 -7.77 3.76
N PHE A 401 -8.11 -6.81 4.70
CA PHE A 401 -7.43 -5.53 4.52
C PHE A 401 -7.18 -4.82 5.86
N THR A 402 -6.34 -3.78 5.82
CA THR A 402 -6.29 -2.74 6.84
C THR A 402 -6.48 -1.41 6.13
N GLY A 403 -7.43 -0.62 6.61
CA GLY A 403 -7.76 0.70 6.09
C GLY A 403 -7.87 1.71 7.22
N TYR A 404 -7.95 2.97 6.84
CA TYR A 404 -8.06 4.08 7.78
C TYR A 404 -9.33 4.85 7.50
N LEU A 405 -9.89 5.52 8.49
CA LEU A 405 -11.08 6.36 8.34
C LEU A 405 -10.75 7.76 8.86
N THR A 406 -11.42 8.77 8.31
CA THR A 406 -11.21 10.19 8.67
C THR A 406 -12.51 10.77 9.21
N GLU A 407 -12.43 11.48 10.34
CA GLU A 407 -13.61 12.11 10.96
C GLU A 407 -14.31 13.13 10.07
N LYS A 408 -13.58 13.75 9.13
CA LYS A 408 -14.17 14.60 8.08
C LYS A 408 -15.20 13.86 7.22
N ALA A 409 -15.25 12.52 7.25
CA ALA A 409 -16.29 11.75 6.54
C ALA A 409 -17.62 11.63 7.32
N ARG A 410 -17.70 12.18 8.55
CA ARG A 410 -18.91 12.19 9.39
C ARG A 410 -19.94 13.26 9.00
N HIS A 411 -19.74 14.02 7.91
CA HIS A 411 -20.68 15.05 7.42
C HIS A 411 -21.98 14.47 6.82
N ALA A 412 -22.70 13.67 7.61
CA ALA A 412 -24.05 13.22 7.39
C ALA A 412 -24.80 13.29 8.72
N ALA A 413 -26.14 13.29 8.67
CA ALA A 413 -26.98 13.41 9.87
C ALA A 413 -26.66 12.37 10.97
N ASP A 414 -26.20 11.17 10.59
CA ASP A 414 -25.95 10.07 11.52
C ASP A 414 -24.60 10.12 12.29
N GLN A 415 -23.73 11.08 11.91
CA GLN A 415 -22.36 11.30 12.42
C GLN A 415 -21.45 10.07 12.51
N ALA A 416 -21.79 8.95 11.87
CA ALA A 416 -20.96 7.76 11.85
C ALA A 416 -19.93 7.81 10.73
N LEU A 417 -18.82 7.11 10.96
CA LEU A 417 -17.90 6.71 9.90
C LEU A 417 -18.45 5.45 9.24
N VAL A 418 -19.12 5.63 8.11
CA VAL A 418 -19.76 4.55 7.37
C VAL A 418 -18.85 4.05 6.26
N PHE A 419 -18.64 2.74 6.23
CA PHE A 419 -17.90 2.03 5.19
C PHE A 419 -18.53 0.67 4.93
N THR A 420 -18.21 0.07 3.78
CA THR A 420 -18.70 -1.25 3.40
C THR A 420 -17.57 -2.21 3.11
N ILE A 421 -17.79 -3.49 3.36
CA ILE A 421 -16.92 -4.59 2.95
C ILE A 421 -17.77 -5.55 2.12
N ASP A 422 -17.46 -5.68 0.83
CA ASP A 422 -17.94 -6.78 0.01
C ASP A 422 -17.06 -8.00 0.32
N VAL A 423 -17.67 -9.13 0.66
CA VAL A 423 -16.99 -10.42 0.85
C VAL A 423 -17.63 -11.43 -0.07
N GLY A 424 -16.82 -12.03 -0.94
CA GLY A 424 -17.22 -13.15 -1.78
C GLY A 424 -16.35 -14.36 -1.50
N VAL A 425 -16.95 -15.53 -1.29
CA VAL A 425 -16.25 -16.81 -1.18
C VAL A 425 -16.64 -17.66 -2.39
N ARG A 426 -15.66 -17.96 -3.23
CA ARG A 426 -15.91 -18.72 -4.48
C ARG A 426 -16.03 -20.21 -4.23
N ALA A 427 -16.87 -20.86 -5.03
CA ALA A 427 -16.90 -22.30 -5.11
C ALA A 427 -15.52 -22.79 -5.60
N PRO A 428 -14.80 -23.60 -4.80
CA PRO A 428 -13.47 -24.06 -5.19
C PRO A 428 -13.57 -25.12 -6.28
N LEU A 429 -12.65 -25.07 -7.24
CA LEU A 429 -12.38 -26.24 -8.09
C LEU A 429 -11.51 -27.21 -7.29
N PHE A 430 -11.99 -28.44 -7.09
CA PHE A 430 -11.28 -29.46 -6.31
C PHE A 430 -10.32 -30.28 -7.17
N GLU A 431 -9.21 -30.68 -6.57
CA GLU A 431 -8.34 -31.74 -7.07
C GLU A 431 -8.54 -33.01 -6.25
N ILE A 432 -8.75 -34.14 -6.94
CA ILE A 432 -8.86 -35.47 -6.35
C ILE A 432 -7.72 -36.32 -6.91
N ASN A 433 -6.83 -36.81 -6.04
CA ASN A 433 -5.65 -37.58 -6.43
C ASN A 433 -4.83 -36.90 -7.55
N ARG A 434 -4.62 -35.58 -7.41
CA ARG A 434 -3.88 -34.70 -8.36
C ARG A 434 -4.54 -34.51 -9.73
N LYS A 435 -5.83 -34.82 -9.86
CA LYS A 435 -6.63 -34.53 -11.06
C LYS A 435 -7.76 -33.59 -10.71
N PHE A 436 -7.97 -32.56 -11.53
CA PHE A 436 -9.12 -31.68 -11.36
C PHE A 436 -10.42 -32.49 -11.49
N TRP A 437 -11.34 -32.20 -10.59
CA TRP A 437 -12.67 -32.81 -10.56
C TRP A 437 -13.69 -31.75 -10.98
N PHE A 438 -14.30 -31.98 -12.15
CA PHE A 438 -15.23 -31.04 -12.78
C PHE A 438 -16.70 -31.46 -12.68
N ASN A 439 -16.96 -32.72 -12.29
CA ASN A 439 -18.33 -33.19 -12.09
C ASN A 439 -19.00 -32.31 -11.01
N GLU A 440 -20.28 -31.97 -11.13
CA GLU A 440 -21.01 -31.13 -10.14
C GLU A 440 -20.41 -29.73 -9.86
N HIS A 441 -19.29 -29.34 -10.49
CA HIS A 441 -18.70 -28.01 -10.31
C HIS A 441 -19.56 -26.97 -11.03
N ILE A 442 -19.94 -25.94 -10.29
CA ILE A 442 -20.62 -24.76 -10.83
C ILE A 442 -19.76 -23.54 -10.49
N GLU A 443 -19.39 -22.80 -11.52
CA GLU A 443 -18.59 -21.59 -11.36
C GLU A 443 -19.42 -20.47 -10.71
N GLY A 444 -18.92 -19.88 -9.62
CA GLY A 444 -19.60 -18.79 -8.93
C GLY A 444 -19.17 -18.60 -7.48
N PHE A 445 -19.98 -17.85 -6.73
CA PHE A 445 -19.83 -17.66 -5.30
C PHE A 445 -20.68 -18.68 -4.54
N MET A 446 -20.09 -19.38 -3.58
CA MET A 446 -20.88 -20.13 -2.59
C MET A 446 -21.43 -19.19 -1.50
N TYR A 447 -20.77 -18.05 -1.28
CA TYR A 447 -21.27 -16.98 -0.41
C TYR A 447 -20.87 -15.61 -0.96
N GLN A 448 -21.79 -14.65 -0.97
CA GLN A 448 -21.49 -13.27 -1.33
C GLN A 448 -22.37 -12.31 -0.53
N GLU A 449 -21.76 -11.32 0.13
CA GLU A 449 -22.49 -10.34 0.92
C GLU A 449 -21.75 -8.99 0.93
N GLN A 450 -22.50 -7.90 0.94
CA GLN A 450 -21.98 -6.58 1.25
C GLN A 450 -22.38 -6.20 2.67
N ILE A 451 -21.39 -5.98 3.52
CA ILE A 451 -21.57 -5.67 4.93
C ILE A 451 -21.38 -4.17 5.11
N THR A 452 -22.41 -3.47 5.57
CA THR A 452 -22.31 -2.05 5.94
C THR A 452 -21.93 -1.92 7.40
N LEU A 453 -20.98 -1.04 7.71
CA LEU A 453 -20.47 -0.80 9.05
C LEU A 453 -20.53 0.69 9.36
N ALA A 454 -21.12 1.03 10.51
CA ALA A 454 -21.24 2.39 11.00
C ALA A 454 -20.51 2.54 12.35
N ILE A 455 -19.31 3.10 12.30
CA ILE A 455 -18.46 3.31 13.49
C ILE A 455 -18.76 4.67 14.11
N ARG A 456 -19.14 4.67 15.38
CA ARG A 456 -19.25 5.86 16.25
C ARG A 456 -18.22 5.78 17.37
N ALA A 457 -18.20 6.76 18.27
CA ALA A 457 -17.26 6.75 19.40
C ALA A 457 -17.52 5.55 20.33
N GLN A 458 -18.77 5.28 20.72
CA GLN A 458 -19.11 4.22 21.69
C GLN A 458 -19.78 2.98 21.07
N THR A 459 -20.25 3.07 19.82
CA THR A 459 -21.02 1.99 19.19
C THR A 459 -20.50 1.67 17.82
N ILE A 460 -20.55 0.39 17.46
CA ILE A 460 -20.41 -0.08 16.09
C ILE A 460 -21.71 -0.76 15.72
N ARG A 461 -22.28 -0.38 14.57
CA ARG A 461 -23.46 -1.03 13.99
C ARG A 461 -23.11 -1.67 12.67
N TYR A 462 -23.84 -2.71 12.31
CA TYR A 462 -23.68 -3.40 11.03
C TYR A 462 -25.01 -3.71 10.36
N GLY A 463 -24.96 -4.03 9.07
CA GLY A 463 -26.08 -4.56 8.31
C GLY A 463 -25.59 -5.39 7.12
N LEU A 464 -26.40 -6.38 6.74
CA LEU A 464 -26.14 -7.30 5.65
C LEU A 464 -27.00 -6.90 4.46
N SER A 465 -26.41 -6.58 3.31
CA SER A 465 -27.13 -5.98 2.18
C SER A 465 -28.29 -6.83 1.66
N LEU A 466 -28.19 -8.16 1.70
CA LEU A 466 -29.26 -9.06 1.24
C LEU A 466 -30.49 -9.04 2.16
N GLN A 467 -30.29 -8.76 3.45
CA GLN A 467 -31.36 -8.72 4.44
C GLN A 467 -31.85 -7.29 4.71
N ASP A 468 -30.91 -6.36 4.92
CA ASP A 468 -31.17 -5.01 5.43
C ASP A 468 -31.13 -3.94 4.32
N GLY A 469 -30.68 -4.29 3.11
CA GLY A 469 -30.44 -3.35 2.02
C GLY A 469 -29.11 -2.61 2.12
N ILE A 470 -28.63 -2.10 0.99
CA ILE A 470 -27.32 -1.43 0.87
C ILE A 470 -27.30 -0.15 1.71
N GLY A 471 -26.24 0.01 2.51
CA GLY A 471 -26.00 1.23 3.29
C GLY A 471 -26.74 1.29 4.63
N ASN A 472 -27.58 0.30 4.95
CA ASN A 472 -28.28 0.21 6.23
C ASN A 472 -27.45 -0.58 7.25
N ALA A 473 -27.39 -0.08 8.49
CA ALA A 473 -26.71 -0.75 9.61
C ALA A 473 -27.62 -0.82 10.85
N PRO A 474 -28.73 -1.59 10.80
CA PRO A 474 -29.73 -1.61 11.86
C PRO A 474 -29.30 -2.44 13.07
N HIS A 475 -28.29 -3.30 12.98
CA HIS A 475 -27.89 -4.19 14.07
C HIS A 475 -26.77 -3.57 14.91
N LYS A 476 -26.86 -3.67 16.24
CA LYS A 476 -25.79 -3.25 17.15
C LYS A 476 -24.78 -4.40 17.29
N ALA A 477 -23.50 -4.15 17.08
CA ALA A 477 -22.46 -5.15 17.31
C ALA A 477 -22.11 -5.25 18.80
N GLU A 478 -21.82 -6.46 19.26
CA GLU A 478 -21.15 -6.68 20.55
C GLU A 478 -19.68 -6.32 20.43
N ILE A 479 -19.22 -5.43 21.30
CA ILE A 479 -17.85 -4.89 21.27
C ILE A 479 -17.08 -5.47 22.45
N ALA A 480 -15.99 -6.17 22.15
CA ALA A 480 -14.96 -6.50 23.12
C ALA A 480 -13.88 -5.42 23.08
N GLU A 481 -13.64 -4.75 24.21
CA GLU A 481 -12.60 -3.72 24.32
C GLU A 481 -11.39 -4.26 25.07
N ALA A 482 -10.20 -4.10 24.48
CA ALA A 482 -8.93 -4.44 25.10
C ALA A 482 -7.82 -3.53 24.59
N HIS A 483 -7.04 -2.94 25.49
CA HIS A 483 -5.90 -2.06 25.16
C HIS A 483 -6.27 -0.92 24.18
N GLY A 484 -7.44 -0.30 24.33
CA GLY A 484 -7.93 0.76 23.45
C GLY A 484 -8.41 0.29 22.07
N GLN A 485 -8.36 -1.01 21.78
CA GLN A 485 -8.90 -1.61 20.57
C GLN A 485 -10.32 -2.11 20.81
N ARG A 486 -11.22 -1.82 19.87
CA ARG A 486 -12.59 -2.33 19.83
C ARG A 486 -12.65 -3.46 18.83
N ARG A 487 -13.06 -4.65 19.28
CA ARG A 487 -13.17 -5.85 18.45
C ARG A 487 -14.61 -6.27 18.34
N ILE A 488 -15.06 -6.55 17.12
CA ILE A 488 -16.38 -7.13 16.85
C ILE A 488 -16.19 -8.39 16.00
N LYS A 489 -17.07 -9.37 16.19
CA LYS A 489 -17.15 -10.58 15.37
C LYS A 489 -18.57 -10.74 14.84
N LEU A 490 -18.71 -10.75 13.52
CA LEU A 490 -19.99 -10.87 12.84
C LEU A 490 -20.08 -12.24 12.18
N PRO A 491 -21.02 -13.12 12.58
CA PRO A 491 -21.21 -14.40 11.91
C PRO A 491 -21.68 -14.16 10.48
N ILE A 492 -21.06 -14.83 9.52
CA ILE A 492 -21.44 -14.80 8.12
C ILE A 492 -21.38 -16.21 7.55
N GLY A 493 -22.28 -16.51 6.61
CA GLY A 493 -22.35 -17.84 6.04
C GLY A 493 -23.58 -18.06 5.19
N THR A 494 -23.60 -19.20 4.52
CA THR A 494 -24.75 -19.71 3.81
C THR A 494 -25.86 -20.12 4.77
N ALA A 495 -27.08 -20.27 4.25
CA ALA A 495 -28.16 -20.91 4.98
C ALA A 495 -27.77 -22.34 5.42
N GLU A 496 -28.44 -22.84 6.47
CA GLU A 496 -28.27 -24.21 6.93
C GLU A 496 -28.65 -25.20 5.81
N GLY A 497 -27.83 -26.22 5.60
CA GLY A 497 -28.03 -27.24 4.55
C GLY A 497 -27.59 -26.85 3.13
N ALA A 498 -27.08 -25.63 2.90
CA ALA A 498 -26.53 -25.26 1.60
C ALA A 498 -25.24 -26.05 1.27
N CYS A 499 -25.14 -26.59 0.06
CA CYS A 499 -24.00 -27.36 -0.43
C CYS A 499 -23.61 -26.92 -1.86
N PRO A 500 -22.36 -26.46 -2.12
CA PRO A 500 -21.30 -26.22 -1.14
C PRO A 500 -21.68 -25.08 -0.18
N GLY A 501 -21.29 -25.24 1.07
CA GLY A 501 -21.66 -24.35 2.17
C GLY A 501 -20.45 -23.68 2.79
N PHE A 502 -20.68 -22.51 3.37
CA PHE A 502 -19.66 -21.71 4.02
C PHE A 502 -20.17 -21.20 5.36
N ARG A 503 -19.37 -21.32 6.42
CA ARG A 503 -19.62 -20.66 7.70
C ARG A 503 -18.34 -20.04 8.22
N GLY A 504 -18.42 -18.79 8.64
CA GLY A 504 -17.32 -18.08 9.24
C GLY A 504 -17.76 -16.90 10.09
N ALA A 505 -16.78 -16.11 10.51
CA ALA A 505 -16.99 -14.86 11.21
C ALA A 505 -16.05 -13.77 10.68
N LEU A 506 -16.62 -12.64 10.30
CA LEU A 506 -15.86 -11.42 10.03
C LEU A 506 -15.46 -10.78 11.36
N GLU A 507 -14.17 -10.78 11.65
CA GLU A 507 -13.58 -10.01 12.75
C GLU A 507 -13.16 -8.64 12.23
N LEU A 508 -13.56 -7.61 12.98
CA LEU A 508 -13.09 -6.25 12.78
C LEU A 508 -12.42 -5.74 14.04
N ILE A 509 -11.23 -5.20 13.87
CA ILE A 509 -10.45 -4.55 14.91
C ILE A 509 -10.42 -3.07 14.56
N VAL A 510 -10.92 -2.23 15.46
CA VAL A 510 -10.99 -0.77 15.30
C VAL A 510 -10.22 -0.12 16.43
N ASP A 511 -9.23 0.69 16.10
CA ASP A 511 -8.38 1.38 17.07
C ASP A 511 -8.10 2.83 16.64
N PRO A 512 -7.87 3.74 17.60
CA PRO A 512 -7.47 5.11 17.30
C PRO A 512 -6.18 5.14 16.49
N TRP A 513 -6.09 6.06 15.53
CA TRP A 513 -4.90 6.25 14.70
C TRP A 513 -4.40 7.69 14.82
N GLN A 514 -3.09 7.86 15.00
CA GLN A 514 -2.41 9.16 15.05
C GLN A 514 -1.22 9.21 14.10
#